data_AF-A0A8W8L4V0-F1
#
_entry.id   AF-A0A8W8L4V0-F1
#
_cell.length_a   1.000
_cell.length_b   1.000
_cell.length_c   1.000
_cell.angle_alpha   90.00
_cell.angle_beta   90.00
_cell.angle_gamma   90.00
#
_symmetry.space_group_name_H-M   'P 1'
#
loop_
_entity.id
_entity.type
_entity.pdbx_description
1 polymer ?
#
loop_
_entity_poly.entity_id
_entity_poly.type
_entity_poly.pdbx_seq_one_letter_code
_entity_poly.pdbx_strand_id
1 'polypeptide(L)'
;ILRYQGASDSLPEQNTGYEAGRRLGKKLNPWNKEETDDLVPVSRLISLRDNDGALSKTPNKTIYMSMDFNKIDNYRFHDPLLYPISAVERSKHLYLPQINNLSMILPPAPPLTQFKDIPQELFCNSDTVGRDCSSEYCECVHVEKVGLGDVVEFVMVDEGKTFDANHPMHLHGFSYRVVAMGKIGKSTTMQEVKDLDAAGNITRNLNMSALKDTITVPDGGYSIVRIHANNPGFWFFHCHIDFHAEIGMGFVLQVGELKQMPKAPHKFPVCGNWKYTTPAEDEEDEDKCPINNTGSVHKTRSVALFMFGYLCFVMSCLCDS
;
A
#
# COMPACT_ATOMS: atom_id res chain seq x y z
N ILE A 1 -26.23 2.78 11.43
CA ILE A 1 -26.02 1.75 12.46
C ILE A 1 -26.33 0.40 11.83
N LEU A 2 -25.35 -0.51 11.77
CA LEU A 2 -25.58 -1.90 11.36
C LEU A 2 -26.51 -2.57 12.40
N ARG A 3 -27.68 -3.06 11.97
CA ARG A 3 -28.61 -3.85 12.79
C ARG A 3 -28.53 -5.31 12.37
N TYR A 4 -28.46 -6.21 13.34
CA TYR A 4 -28.45 -7.66 13.12
C TYR A 4 -29.71 -8.28 13.72
N GLN A 5 -30.02 -9.52 13.32
CA GLN A 5 -31.19 -10.24 13.78
C GLN A 5 -31.15 -10.40 15.31
N GLY A 6 -32.20 -9.93 16.00
CA GLY A 6 -32.28 -9.88 17.46
C GLY A 6 -31.79 -8.58 18.11
N ALA A 7 -31.33 -7.59 17.33
CA ALA A 7 -31.00 -6.27 17.86
C ALA A 7 -32.27 -5.45 18.18
N SER A 8 -32.19 -4.58 19.20
CA SER A 8 -33.28 -3.68 19.59
C SER A 8 -33.68 -2.73 18.46
N ASP A 9 -34.98 -2.40 18.38
CA ASP A 9 -35.50 -1.41 17.43
C ASP A 9 -35.14 0.02 17.82
N SER A 10 -34.86 0.28 19.10
CA SER A 10 -34.41 1.59 19.58
C SER A 10 -32.97 1.88 19.16
N LEU A 11 -32.70 3.13 18.77
CA LEU A 11 -31.34 3.61 18.56
C LEU A 11 -30.66 3.83 19.92
N PRO A 12 -29.35 3.59 20.07
CA PRO A 12 -28.64 3.90 21.30
C PRO A 12 -28.70 5.40 21.60
N GLU A 13 -29.05 5.77 22.84
CA GLU A 13 -29.05 7.18 23.29
C GLU A 13 -27.64 7.75 23.53
N GLN A 14 -26.60 6.90 23.48
CA GLN A 14 -25.22 7.33 23.68
C GLN A 14 -24.70 8.14 22.49
N ASN A 15 -23.80 9.09 22.79
CA ASN A 15 -23.13 9.90 21.79
C ASN A 15 -22.46 8.99 20.74
N THR A 16 -22.73 9.22 19.47
CA THR A 16 -22.29 8.36 18.36
C THR A 16 -20.97 8.81 17.73
N GLY A 17 -20.32 9.83 18.32
CA GLY A 17 -19.00 10.29 17.90
C GLY A 17 -17.92 9.22 18.04
N TYR A 18 -16.87 9.33 17.22
CA TYR A 18 -15.72 8.40 17.20
C TYR A 18 -15.16 8.11 18.61
N GLU A 19 -15.03 9.16 19.42
CA GLU A 19 -14.53 9.10 20.80
C GLU A 19 -15.49 8.43 21.80
N ALA A 20 -16.79 8.47 21.52
CA ALA A 20 -17.84 7.92 22.40
C ALA A 20 -18.18 6.45 22.07
N GLY A 21 -17.60 5.89 21.00
CA GLY A 21 -17.85 4.54 20.50
C GLY A 21 -17.22 3.40 21.31
N ARG A 22 -16.82 3.61 22.57
CA ARG A 22 -16.12 2.59 23.39
C ARG A 22 -17.10 1.49 23.82
N ARG A 23 -17.40 0.57 22.92
CA ARG A 23 -18.25 -0.60 23.18
C ARG A 23 -17.59 -1.49 24.23
N LEU A 24 -18.37 -1.87 25.25
CA LEU A 24 -18.01 -2.87 26.24
C LEU A 24 -18.18 -4.28 25.62
N GLY A 25 -17.38 -5.24 26.09
CA GLY A 25 -17.36 -6.62 25.59
C GLY A 25 -16.35 -6.83 24.46
N LYS A 26 -16.59 -7.87 23.64
CA LYS A 26 -15.65 -8.30 22.61
C LYS A 26 -15.46 -7.25 21.52
N LYS A 27 -14.20 -6.90 21.26
CA LYS A 27 -13.77 -6.04 20.16
C LYS A 27 -13.12 -6.89 19.09
N LEU A 28 -13.62 -6.74 17.86
CA LEU A 28 -13.07 -7.41 16.70
C LEU A 28 -12.01 -6.51 16.07
N ASN A 29 -10.87 -7.11 15.71
CA ASN A 29 -9.70 -6.46 15.12
C ASN A 29 -9.25 -5.19 15.87
N PRO A 30 -8.88 -5.31 17.15
CA PRO A 30 -8.49 -4.16 17.95
C PRO A 30 -7.21 -3.52 17.43
N TRP A 31 -7.18 -2.19 17.47
CA TRP A 31 -6.06 -1.38 17.01
C TRP A 31 -4.83 -1.51 17.91
N ASN A 32 -3.71 -1.97 17.38
CA ASN A 32 -2.41 -2.11 18.07
C ASN A 32 -2.51 -2.78 19.46
N LYS A 33 -3.30 -3.87 19.55
CA LYS A 33 -3.42 -4.68 20.78
C LYS A 33 -3.10 -6.14 20.53
N GLU A 34 -2.55 -6.76 21.56
CA GLU A 34 -2.43 -8.21 21.67
C GLU A 34 -3.81 -8.87 21.78
N GLU A 35 -3.90 -10.11 21.31
CA GLU A 35 -5.11 -10.93 21.40
C GLU A 35 -5.43 -11.25 22.87
N THR A 36 -6.70 -11.16 23.23
CA THR A 36 -7.25 -11.63 24.52
C THR A 36 -8.64 -12.23 24.28
N ASP A 37 -9.28 -12.78 25.32
CA ASP A 37 -10.64 -13.32 25.22
C ASP A 37 -11.68 -12.30 24.70
N ASP A 38 -11.42 -11.01 24.96
CA ASP A 38 -12.25 -9.88 24.55
C ASP A 38 -11.68 -9.13 23.32
N LEU A 39 -10.45 -9.39 22.93
CA LEU A 39 -9.75 -8.71 21.85
C LEU A 39 -9.44 -9.71 20.75
N VAL A 40 -10.38 -9.86 19.81
CA VAL A 40 -10.35 -10.94 18.82
C VAL A 40 -9.79 -10.43 17.48
N PRO A 41 -8.59 -10.86 17.04
CA PRO A 41 -8.03 -10.44 15.77
C PRO A 41 -8.75 -11.09 14.57
N VAL A 42 -8.56 -10.54 13.38
CA VAL A 42 -9.23 -11.03 12.15
C VAL A 42 -8.86 -12.48 11.82
N SER A 43 -7.65 -12.91 12.17
CA SER A 43 -7.14 -14.28 11.95
C SER A 43 -7.98 -15.36 12.66
N ARG A 44 -8.74 -14.99 13.71
CA ARG A 44 -9.61 -15.89 14.48
C ARG A 44 -11.04 -15.96 13.93
N LEU A 45 -11.39 -15.08 12.98
CA LEU A 45 -12.71 -15.05 12.39
C LEU A 45 -12.88 -16.19 11.36
N ILE A 46 -14.07 -16.76 11.33
CA ILE A 46 -14.47 -17.77 10.36
C ILE A 46 -15.24 -17.08 9.24
N SER A 47 -14.76 -17.23 8.02
CA SER A 47 -15.39 -16.76 6.79
C SER A 47 -16.65 -17.56 6.50
N LEU A 48 -17.69 -16.90 6.00
CA LEU A 48 -18.86 -17.57 5.42
C LEU A 48 -18.58 -18.16 4.03
N ARG A 49 -17.46 -17.77 3.40
CA ARG A 49 -17.02 -18.32 2.11
C ARG A 49 -16.13 -19.54 2.35
N ASP A 50 -16.45 -20.62 1.64
CA ASP A 50 -15.70 -21.88 1.62
C ASP A 50 -14.22 -21.67 1.29
N ASN A 51 -13.41 -22.70 1.58
CA ASN A 51 -11.98 -22.69 1.28
C ASN A 51 -11.73 -22.55 -0.23
N ASP A 52 -10.68 -21.81 -0.58
CA ASP A 52 -10.20 -21.66 -1.95
C ASP A 52 -8.71 -22.09 -2.02
N GLY A 53 -8.12 -21.96 -3.22
CA GLY A 53 -6.73 -22.34 -3.46
C GLY A 53 -5.71 -21.66 -2.53
N ALA A 54 -6.03 -20.48 -1.97
CA ALA A 54 -5.11 -19.75 -1.09
C ALA A 54 -4.87 -20.45 0.25
N LEU A 55 -5.76 -21.38 0.65
CA LEU A 55 -5.67 -22.13 1.91
C LEU A 55 -4.99 -23.50 1.76
N SER A 56 -4.18 -23.70 0.72
CA SER A 56 -3.32 -24.87 0.60
C SER A 56 -2.37 -24.98 1.81
N LYS A 57 -1.84 -26.18 2.09
CA LYS A 57 -0.94 -26.38 3.24
C LYS A 57 0.36 -25.57 3.11
N THR A 58 0.93 -25.51 1.90
CA THR A 58 2.23 -24.89 1.63
C THR A 58 2.08 -23.84 0.53
N PRO A 59 2.54 -22.59 0.76
CA PRO A 59 2.60 -21.59 -0.30
C PRO A 59 3.68 -21.95 -1.32
N ASN A 60 3.47 -21.55 -2.58
CA ASN A 60 4.48 -21.65 -3.64
C ASN A 60 5.55 -20.58 -3.50
N LYS A 61 5.16 -19.39 -3.02
CA LYS A 61 6.06 -18.26 -2.79
C LYS A 61 5.68 -17.52 -1.51
N THR A 62 6.67 -17.16 -0.71
CA THR A 62 6.51 -16.28 0.45
C THR A 62 7.24 -14.97 0.19
N ILE A 63 6.56 -13.84 0.36
CA ILE A 63 7.13 -12.49 0.24
C ILE A 63 7.15 -11.88 1.64
N TYR A 64 8.34 -11.57 2.12
CA TYR A 64 8.56 -10.89 3.38
C TYR A 64 8.63 -9.38 3.14
N MET A 65 7.87 -8.63 3.91
CA MET A 65 7.86 -7.18 3.82
C MET A 65 7.85 -6.54 5.20
N SER A 66 8.85 -5.71 5.48
CA SER A 66 8.90 -4.86 6.67
C SER A 66 8.46 -3.44 6.32
N MET A 67 7.75 -2.83 7.24
CA MET A 67 7.22 -1.47 7.16
C MET A 67 7.68 -0.71 8.39
N ASP A 68 8.11 0.52 8.18
CA ASP A 68 8.35 1.51 9.23
C ASP A 68 8.43 2.90 8.58
N PHE A 69 8.57 3.92 9.43
CA PHE A 69 8.85 5.29 9.06
C PHE A 69 10.34 5.56 9.24
N ASN A 70 11.07 5.62 8.14
CA ASN A 70 12.51 5.82 8.16
C ASN A 70 12.86 7.31 8.14
N LYS A 71 13.86 7.68 8.95
CA LYS A 71 14.39 9.04 9.03
C LYS A 71 15.50 9.22 7.97
N ILE A 72 15.11 9.34 6.70
CA ILE A 72 16.03 9.42 5.57
C ILE A 72 15.81 10.73 4.79
N ASP A 73 16.91 11.42 4.49
CA ASP A 73 16.89 12.62 3.65
C ASP A 73 16.53 12.27 2.20
N ASN A 74 15.80 13.15 1.52
CA ASN A 74 15.44 12.96 0.12
C ASN A 74 15.22 14.31 -0.57
N TYR A 75 15.50 14.36 -1.86
CA TYR A 75 15.44 15.58 -2.67
C TYR A 75 14.04 16.21 -2.79
N ARG A 76 12.97 15.54 -2.35
CA ARG A 76 11.59 16.07 -2.44
C ARG A 76 11.17 16.82 -1.17
N PHE A 77 11.55 16.31 0.01
CA PHE A 77 11.03 16.82 1.29
C PHE A 77 12.07 17.17 2.34
N HIS A 78 13.32 16.70 2.21
CA HIS A 78 14.45 17.03 3.09
C HIS A 78 15.73 16.98 2.25
N ASP A 79 15.91 17.98 1.40
CA ASP A 79 17.04 18.02 0.47
C ASP A 79 18.36 17.95 1.27
N PRO A 80 19.22 16.94 1.04
CA PRO A 80 20.42 16.74 1.84
C PRO A 80 21.38 17.93 1.85
N LEU A 81 21.36 18.76 0.80
CA LEU A 81 22.26 19.90 0.63
C LEU A 81 21.65 21.21 1.12
N LEU A 82 20.33 21.36 1.01
CA LEU A 82 19.65 22.63 1.31
C LEU A 82 19.03 22.65 2.72
N TYR A 83 18.32 21.59 3.10
CA TYR A 83 17.60 21.51 4.38
C TYR A 83 17.45 20.04 4.81
N PRO A 84 18.54 19.38 5.24
CA PRO A 84 18.46 18.00 5.71
C PRO A 84 17.55 17.91 6.94
N ILE A 85 16.97 16.72 7.17
CA ILE A 85 16.08 16.41 8.28
C ILE A 85 16.74 16.66 9.64
N SER A 86 18.08 16.63 9.69
CA SER A 86 18.85 16.94 10.90
C SER A 86 18.91 18.44 11.22
N ALA A 87 18.70 19.31 10.23
CA ALA A 87 18.73 20.77 10.36
C ALA A 87 17.35 21.39 10.66
N VAL A 88 16.28 20.61 10.59
CA VAL A 88 14.92 21.05 10.91
C VAL A 88 14.50 20.60 12.30
N GLU A 89 13.59 21.34 12.94
CA GLU A 89 13.04 20.96 14.24
C GLU A 89 12.31 19.61 14.17
N ARG A 90 12.37 18.84 15.25
CA ARG A 90 11.72 17.51 15.33
C ARG A 90 10.23 17.52 15.00
N SER A 91 9.52 18.60 15.33
CA SER A 91 8.10 18.79 15.04
C SER A 91 7.78 18.95 13.54
N LYS A 92 8.82 19.18 12.71
CA LYS A 92 8.76 19.39 11.26
C LYS A 92 9.38 18.23 10.47
N HIS A 93 9.85 17.19 11.14
CA HIS A 93 10.35 16.00 10.46
C HIS A 93 9.25 15.35 9.63
N LEU A 94 9.58 15.00 8.40
CA LEU A 94 8.77 14.15 7.54
C LEU A 94 9.51 12.83 7.38
N TYR A 95 9.01 11.79 8.04
CA TYR A 95 9.59 10.46 7.93
C TYR A 95 9.01 9.74 6.72
N LEU A 96 9.82 8.91 6.08
CA LEU A 96 9.45 8.19 4.88
C LEU A 96 8.88 6.81 5.24
N PRO A 97 7.58 6.56 5.04
CA PRO A 97 7.01 5.23 5.12
C PRO A 97 7.48 4.42 3.90
N GLN A 98 8.12 3.28 4.15
CA GLN A 98 8.74 2.45 3.13
C GLN A 98 8.34 0.98 3.28
N ILE A 99 8.46 0.20 2.21
CA ILE A 99 8.40 -1.26 2.25
C ILE A 99 9.78 -1.80 1.94
N ASN A 100 10.34 -2.61 2.84
CA ASN A 100 11.71 -3.13 2.73
C ASN A 100 12.75 -2.04 2.41
N ASN A 101 12.57 -0.86 3.01
CA ASN A 101 13.41 0.32 2.85
C ASN A 101 13.43 0.92 1.42
N LEU A 102 12.47 0.52 0.57
CA LEU A 102 12.26 1.11 -0.74
C LEU A 102 11.07 2.08 -0.70
N SER A 103 11.25 3.23 -1.35
CA SER A 103 10.17 4.17 -1.66
C SER A 103 9.67 3.92 -3.08
N MET A 104 8.43 3.46 -3.21
CA MET A 104 7.81 3.25 -4.52
C MET A 104 7.56 4.58 -5.24
N ILE A 105 7.94 4.65 -6.51
CA ILE A 105 7.48 5.68 -7.45
C ILE A 105 6.52 5.06 -8.46
N LEU A 106 5.47 5.80 -8.79
CA LEU A 106 4.55 5.36 -9.84
C LEU A 106 5.28 5.35 -11.19
N PRO A 107 5.09 4.31 -12.03
CA PRO A 107 5.72 4.26 -13.34
C PRO A 107 5.17 5.38 -14.25
N PRO A 108 5.97 5.90 -15.19
CA PRO A 108 5.57 6.97 -16.11
C PRO A 108 4.47 6.55 -17.10
N ALA A 109 4.21 5.24 -17.23
CA ALA A 109 3.12 4.68 -18.01
C ALA A 109 2.47 3.50 -17.26
N PRO A 110 1.19 3.17 -17.53
CA PRO A 110 0.52 2.01 -16.95
C PRO A 110 1.18 0.69 -17.38
N PRO A 111 1.76 -0.10 -16.46
CA PRO A 111 2.52 -1.30 -16.81
C PRO A 111 1.65 -2.39 -17.44
N LEU A 112 0.35 -2.43 -17.13
CA LEU A 112 -0.56 -3.41 -17.72
C LEU A 112 -0.77 -3.22 -19.24
N THR A 113 -0.79 -1.97 -19.71
CA THR A 113 -1.09 -1.66 -21.12
C THR A 113 0.13 -1.21 -21.90
N GLN A 114 1.12 -0.64 -21.23
CA GLN A 114 2.22 0.14 -21.80
C GLN A 114 3.57 -0.25 -21.15
N PHE A 115 3.72 -1.52 -20.77
CA PHE A 115 4.93 -2.03 -20.11
C PHE A 115 6.24 -1.64 -20.82
N LYS A 116 6.21 -1.65 -22.16
CA LYS A 116 7.38 -1.36 -23.01
C LYS A 116 7.77 0.11 -23.02
N ASP A 117 6.86 0.99 -22.62
CA ASP A 117 7.07 2.43 -22.57
C ASP A 117 7.69 2.87 -21.24
N ILE A 118 7.85 1.93 -20.29
CA ILE A 118 8.51 2.15 -19.01
C ILE A 118 9.99 1.76 -19.14
N PRO A 119 10.93 2.68 -18.86
CA PRO A 119 12.35 2.35 -18.80
C PRO A 119 12.59 1.22 -17.79
N GLN A 120 13.25 0.15 -18.23
CA GLN A 120 13.33 -1.09 -17.46
C GLN A 120 14.22 -0.95 -16.22
N GLU A 121 15.16 -0.01 -16.27
CA GLU A 121 16.03 0.40 -15.17
C GLU A 121 15.28 1.04 -13.99
N LEU A 122 14.04 1.50 -14.19
CA LEU A 122 13.21 2.02 -13.11
C LEU A 122 12.65 0.90 -12.22
N PHE A 123 12.54 -0.33 -12.73
CA PHE A 123 12.01 -1.44 -11.95
C PHE A 123 13.05 -1.97 -10.96
N CYS A 124 12.65 -2.11 -9.70
CA CYS A 124 13.50 -2.77 -8.71
C CYS A 124 12.70 -3.56 -7.67
N ASN A 125 13.42 -4.31 -6.86
CA ASN A 125 12.94 -4.84 -5.58
C ASN A 125 14.12 -4.95 -4.62
N SER A 126 13.87 -5.46 -3.42
CA SER A 126 14.90 -5.59 -2.38
C SER A 126 16.11 -6.44 -2.80
N ASP A 127 15.93 -7.36 -3.74
CA ASP A 127 17.01 -8.22 -4.24
C ASP A 127 17.80 -7.56 -5.38
N THR A 128 17.22 -6.59 -6.10
CA THR A 128 17.85 -5.99 -7.30
C THR A 128 18.37 -4.57 -7.10
N VAL A 129 18.00 -3.87 -6.03
CA VAL A 129 18.28 -2.43 -5.87
C VAL A 129 19.77 -2.05 -5.79
N GLY A 130 20.67 -3.01 -5.56
CA GLY A 130 22.12 -2.85 -5.72
C GLY A 130 22.80 -1.79 -4.82
N ARG A 131 22.04 -1.15 -3.91
CA ARG A 131 22.47 -0.09 -2.99
C ARG A 131 22.01 -0.41 -1.57
N ASP A 132 22.65 0.22 -0.58
CA ASP A 132 22.23 0.10 0.81
C ASP A 132 21.06 1.04 1.12
N CYS A 133 19.85 0.59 0.84
CA CYS A 133 18.64 1.35 1.08
C CYS A 133 18.27 1.48 2.57
N SER A 134 19.03 0.85 3.48
CA SER A 134 18.83 1.05 4.93
C SER A 134 19.35 2.38 5.44
N SER A 135 20.32 2.96 4.73
CA SER A 135 20.95 4.24 5.08
C SER A 135 20.79 5.29 3.98
N GLU A 136 20.63 4.87 2.73
CA GLU A 136 20.44 5.75 1.57
C GLU A 136 18.98 5.81 1.10
N TYR A 137 18.59 6.95 0.52
CA TYR A 137 17.29 7.06 -0.14
C TYR A 137 17.27 6.28 -1.46
N CYS A 138 16.47 5.22 -1.47
CA CYS A 138 16.19 4.42 -2.65
C CYS A 138 14.74 4.61 -3.10
N GLU A 139 14.56 5.08 -4.33
CA GLU A 139 13.26 5.11 -4.99
C GLU A 139 13.30 4.37 -6.33
N CYS A 140 12.24 3.63 -6.64
CA CYS A 140 12.09 2.87 -7.88
C CYS A 140 10.64 2.44 -8.08
N VAL A 141 10.31 1.91 -9.25
CA VAL A 141 9.07 1.17 -9.48
C VAL A 141 9.24 -0.21 -8.82
N HIS A 142 8.94 -0.31 -7.53
CA HIS A 142 9.06 -1.55 -6.75
C HIS A 142 8.07 -2.60 -7.27
N VAL A 143 8.59 -3.69 -7.84
CA VAL A 143 7.78 -4.80 -8.37
C VAL A 143 8.14 -6.14 -7.72
N GLU A 144 7.13 -6.82 -7.21
CA GLU A 144 7.21 -8.21 -6.78
C GLU A 144 6.55 -9.12 -7.81
N LYS A 145 7.31 -10.03 -8.43
CA LYS A 145 6.78 -10.94 -9.46
C LYS A 145 6.43 -12.31 -8.89
N VAL A 146 5.26 -12.85 -9.25
CA VAL A 146 4.78 -14.18 -8.87
C VAL A 146 4.23 -14.93 -10.08
N GLY A 147 4.22 -16.26 -10.03
CA GLY A 147 3.65 -17.10 -11.08
C GLY A 147 2.12 -17.05 -11.10
N LEU A 148 1.53 -17.16 -12.29
CA LEU A 148 0.09 -17.36 -12.43
C LEU A 148 -0.28 -18.73 -11.86
N GLY A 149 -1.20 -18.75 -10.89
CA GLY A 149 -1.63 -19.96 -10.17
C GLY A 149 -0.86 -20.23 -8.87
N ASP A 150 0.16 -19.43 -8.54
CA ASP A 150 0.88 -19.59 -7.28
C ASP A 150 -0.03 -19.30 -6.08
N VAL A 151 0.12 -20.09 -5.00
CA VAL A 151 -0.31 -19.67 -3.66
C VAL A 151 0.79 -18.78 -3.09
N VAL A 152 0.50 -17.50 -2.92
CA VAL A 152 1.47 -16.51 -2.43
C VAL A 152 1.12 -16.14 -1.00
N GLU A 153 2.08 -16.28 -0.09
CA GLU A 153 1.99 -15.83 1.30
C GLU A 153 2.74 -14.50 1.46
N PHE A 154 2.05 -13.47 1.96
CA PHE A 154 2.68 -12.21 2.33
C PHE A 154 2.84 -12.19 3.85
N VAL A 155 4.09 -12.05 4.31
CA VAL A 155 4.42 -11.86 5.72
C VAL A 155 4.77 -10.39 5.90
N MET A 156 3.77 -9.63 6.38
CA MET A 156 3.87 -8.21 6.65
C MET A 156 4.28 -7.97 8.10
N VAL A 157 5.31 -7.17 8.31
CA VAL A 157 5.81 -6.82 9.64
C VAL A 157 5.85 -5.31 9.76
N ASP A 158 5.23 -4.78 10.79
CA ASP A 158 5.38 -3.38 11.18
C ASP A 158 6.38 -3.34 12.34
N GLU A 159 7.53 -2.71 12.11
CA GLU A 159 8.64 -2.73 13.07
C GLU A 159 8.39 -1.83 14.29
N GLY A 160 7.52 -0.83 14.18
CA GLY A 160 7.13 0.05 15.29
C GLY A 160 8.26 0.85 15.93
N LYS A 161 9.33 1.19 15.19
CA LYS A 161 10.49 1.90 15.79
C LYS A 161 10.22 3.39 15.96
N THR A 162 9.51 4.00 15.03
CA THR A 162 9.40 5.47 14.99
C THR A 162 8.13 6.00 15.63
N PHE A 163 6.98 5.39 15.34
CA PHE A 163 5.66 5.82 15.81
C PHE A 163 4.80 4.61 16.20
N ASP A 164 3.88 4.78 17.15
CA ASP A 164 2.77 3.84 17.38
C ASP A 164 1.71 4.05 16.29
N ALA A 165 2.09 3.69 15.07
CA ALA A 165 1.30 3.84 13.86
C ALA A 165 1.01 2.45 13.31
N ASN A 166 -0.17 2.27 12.73
CA ASN A 166 -0.54 1.01 12.09
C ASN A 166 -0.64 1.23 10.58
N HIS A 167 -0.42 0.16 9.82
CA HIS A 167 -0.48 0.23 8.36
C HIS A 167 -1.65 -0.62 7.82
N PRO A 168 -2.76 -0.01 7.37
CA PRO A 168 -3.81 -0.74 6.67
C PRO A 168 -3.32 -1.08 5.26
N MET A 169 -2.92 -2.31 5.00
CA MET A 169 -2.37 -2.73 3.71
C MET A 169 -3.46 -3.26 2.80
N HIS A 170 -3.56 -2.69 1.61
CA HIS A 170 -4.56 -3.01 0.60
C HIS A 170 -3.90 -3.62 -0.64
N LEU A 171 -4.54 -4.64 -1.22
CA LEU A 171 -4.12 -5.25 -2.48
C LEU A 171 -5.23 -5.12 -3.53
N HIS A 172 -4.89 -4.51 -4.67
CA HIS A 172 -5.80 -4.44 -5.81
C HIS A 172 -5.94 -5.80 -6.50
N GLY A 173 -7.06 -6.02 -7.19
CA GLY A 173 -7.29 -7.21 -8.03
C GLY A 173 -7.49 -8.54 -7.27
N PHE A 174 -7.32 -8.55 -5.95
CA PHE A 174 -7.48 -9.73 -5.10
C PHE A 174 -8.18 -9.39 -3.79
N SER A 175 -8.88 -10.38 -3.24
CA SER A 175 -9.02 -10.49 -1.80
C SER A 175 -8.08 -11.60 -1.32
N TYR A 176 -7.51 -11.44 -0.15
CA TYR A 176 -6.63 -12.41 0.51
C TYR A 176 -7.28 -13.00 1.76
N ARG A 177 -6.82 -14.20 2.10
CA ARG A 177 -7.16 -14.92 3.32
C ARG A 177 -6.23 -14.47 4.44
N VAL A 178 -6.76 -13.97 5.55
CA VAL A 178 -5.97 -13.58 6.72
C VAL A 178 -5.68 -14.82 7.56
N VAL A 179 -4.48 -15.38 7.43
CA VAL A 179 -4.12 -16.68 8.01
C VAL A 179 -3.43 -16.56 9.36
N ALA A 180 -2.72 -15.46 9.64
CA ALA A 180 -2.19 -15.18 10.97
C ALA A 180 -2.06 -13.67 11.20
N MET A 181 -2.11 -13.28 12.47
CA MET A 181 -1.95 -11.89 12.90
C MET A 181 -1.57 -11.88 14.37
N GLY A 182 -0.66 -11.00 14.77
CA GLY A 182 -0.29 -10.85 16.17
C GLY A 182 0.49 -9.56 16.44
N LYS A 183 0.36 -9.04 17.66
CA LYS A 183 1.27 -8.01 18.21
C LYS A 183 2.30 -8.71 19.08
N ILE A 184 3.57 -8.36 18.92
CA ILE A 184 4.69 -8.96 19.66
C ILE A 184 5.10 -8.04 20.81
N GLY A 185 5.18 -6.74 20.53
CA GLY A 185 5.56 -5.75 21.53
C GLY A 185 5.33 -4.33 21.05
N LYS A 186 6.06 -3.38 21.63
CA LYS A 186 6.07 -1.99 21.15
C LYS A 186 6.83 -1.81 19.84
N SER A 187 7.78 -2.70 19.57
CA SER A 187 8.57 -2.75 18.36
C SER A 187 8.97 -4.19 18.11
N THR A 188 9.25 -4.55 16.86
CA THR A 188 9.77 -5.86 16.47
C THR A 188 10.72 -5.71 15.29
N THR A 189 11.22 -6.82 14.76
CA THR A 189 12.01 -6.85 13.53
C THR A 189 11.53 -7.97 12.62
N MET A 190 11.81 -7.84 11.32
CA MET A 190 11.56 -8.94 10.37
C MET A 190 12.24 -10.25 10.81
N GLN A 191 13.45 -10.17 11.39
CA GLN A 191 14.17 -11.36 11.83
C GLN A 191 13.48 -12.05 13.01
N GLU A 192 12.99 -11.29 13.99
CA GLU A 192 12.25 -11.84 15.13
C GLU A 192 10.98 -12.56 14.68
N VAL A 193 10.23 -12.00 13.73
CA VAL A 193 9.04 -12.65 13.17
C VAL A 193 9.41 -13.94 12.43
N LYS A 194 10.52 -13.95 11.67
CA LYS A 194 11.03 -15.16 11.00
C LYS A 194 11.45 -16.23 12.01
N ASP A 195 12.10 -15.83 13.11
CA ASP A 195 12.55 -16.76 14.16
C ASP A 195 11.35 -17.39 14.89
N LEU A 196 10.31 -16.58 15.20
CA LEU A 196 9.05 -17.06 15.76
C LEU A 196 8.35 -18.04 14.82
N ASP A 197 8.34 -17.74 13.52
CA ASP A 197 7.76 -18.59 12.49
C ASP A 197 8.50 -19.93 12.40
N ALA A 198 9.84 -19.89 12.31
CA ALA A 198 10.69 -21.07 12.25
C ALA A 198 10.58 -21.96 13.50
N ALA A 199 10.34 -21.35 14.67
CA ALA A 199 10.09 -22.06 15.92
C ALA A 199 8.69 -22.70 16.00
N GLY A 200 7.80 -22.41 15.04
CA GLY A 200 6.42 -22.89 15.03
C GLY A 200 5.45 -22.08 15.91
N ASN A 201 5.84 -20.89 16.34
CA ASN A 201 5.04 -20.04 17.23
C ASN A 201 3.96 -19.24 16.48
N ILE A 202 4.02 -19.20 15.14
CA ILE A 202 3.02 -18.52 14.30
C ILE A 202 2.15 -19.55 13.59
N THR A 203 0.99 -19.86 14.18
CA THR A 203 0.04 -20.81 13.59
C THR A 203 -0.82 -20.16 12.52
N ARG A 204 -0.86 -20.76 11.32
CA ARG A 204 -1.77 -20.33 10.24
C ARG A 204 -3.15 -20.96 10.43
N ASN A 205 -4.20 -20.13 10.41
CA ASN A 205 -5.57 -20.55 10.21
C ASN A 205 -5.83 -20.84 8.72
N LEU A 206 -5.74 -22.11 8.34
CA LEU A 206 -5.98 -22.58 6.97
C LEU A 206 -7.39 -23.16 6.75
N ASN A 207 -8.31 -22.92 7.69
CA ASN A 207 -9.68 -23.39 7.57
C ASN A 207 -10.65 -22.22 7.66
N MET A 208 -11.31 -21.93 6.54
CA MET A 208 -12.32 -20.89 6.40
C MET A 208 -11.84 -19.56 6.98
N SER A 209 -10.57 -19.19 6.79
CA SER A 209 -10.07 -17.93 7.33
C SER A 209 -10.68 -16.73 6.60
N ALA A 210 -10.74 -15.62 7.33
CA ALA A 210 -11.40 -14.39 6.89
C ALA A 210 -10.84 -13.89 5.56
N LEU A 211 -11.73 -13.55 4.62
CA LEU A 211 -11.39 -12.97 3.33
C LEU A 211 -11.49 -11.45 3.40
N LYS A 212 -10.41 -10.75 3.05
CA LYS A 212 -10.28 -9.28 3.10
C LYS A 212 -9.47 -8.78 1.90
N ASP A 213 -9.68 -7.54 1.49
CA ASP A 213 -8.80 -6.82 0.56
C ASP A 213 -7.85 -5.85 1.29
N THR A 214 -8.18 -5.52 2.54
CA THR A 214 -7.46 -4.58 3.40
C THR A 214 -7.36 -5.11 4.81
N ILE A 215 -6.15 -5.10 5.39
CA ILE A 215 -5.87 -5.55 6.76
C ILE A 215 -4.87 -4.62 7.41
N THR A 216 -5.12 -4.30 8.67
CA THR A 216 -4.17 -3.54 9.47
C THR A 216 -3.05 -4.45 9.95
N VAL A 217 -1.81 -4.10 9.63
CA VAL A 217 -0.63 -4.63 10.31
C VAL A 217 -0.51 -3.88 11.63
N PRO A 218 -0.54 -4.57 12.79
CA PRO A 218 -0.36 -3.92 14.08
C PRO A 218 1.08 -3.48 14.24
N ASP A 219 1.29 -2.27 14.76
CA ASP A 219 2.57 -1.76 15.22
C ASP A 219 3.32 -2.81 16.05
N GLY A 220 4.63 -2.97 15.87
CA GLY A 220 5.44 -3.95 16.61
C GLY A 220 4.90 -5.38 16.50
N GLY A 221 4.42 -5.75 15.32
CA GLY A 221 3.67 -6.99 15.09
C GLY A 221 3.62 -7.40 13.62
N TYR A 222 2.73 -8.34 13.29
CA TYR A 222 2.67 -8.94 11.97
C TYR A 222 1.25 -9.24 11.47
N SER A 223 1.11 -9.11 10.15
CA SER A 223 0.06 -9.53 9.20
C SER A 223 0.47 -10.71 8.31
N ILE A 224 -0.10 -11.93 8.40
CA ILE A 224 0.14 -12.97 7.38
C ILE A 224 -1.13 -13.23 6.58
N VAL A 225 -1.03 -13.03 5.27
CA VAL A 225 -2.16 -13.24 4.35
C VAL A 225 -1.76 -14.10 3.16
N ARG A 226 -2.74 -14.79 2.55
CA ARG A 226 -2.53 -15.61 1.35
C ARG A 226 -3.46 -15.24 0.21
N ILE A 227 -2.94 -15.27 -1.00
CA ILE A 227 -3.73 -15.24 -2.23
C ILE A 227 -3.48 -16.50 -3.05
N HIS A 228 -4.45 -16.84 -3.90
CA HIS A 228 -4.22 -17.67 -5.07
C HIS A 228 -4.09 -16.71 -6.26
N ALA A 229 -2.89 -16.60 -6.83
CA ALA A 229 -2.54 -15.62 -7.85
C ALA A 229 -3.13 -15.99 -9.22
N ASN A 230 -4.46 -15.98 -9.34
CA ASN A 230 -5.22 -16.43 -10.51
C ASN A 230 -5.69 -15.30 -11.44
N ASN A 231 -5.26 -14.06 -11.17
CA ASN A 231 -5.63 -12.87 -11.93
C ASN A 231 -4.37 -12.22 -12.52
N PRO A 232 -3.97 -12.55 -13.75
CA PRO A 232 -2.72 -12.07 -14.35
C PRO A 232 -2.78 -10.56 -14.62
N GLY A 233 -1.74 -9.83 -14.19
CA GLY A 233 -1.71 -8.38 -14.33
C GLY A 233 -0.68 -7.73 -13.41
N PHE A 234 -0.79 -6.41 -13.28
CA PHE A 234 -0.01 -5.58 -12.35
C PHE A 234 -0.97 -4.97 -11.33
N TRP A 235 -0.78 -5.30 -10.06
CA TRP A 235 -1.72 -4.95 -9.00
C TRP A 235 -1.03 -4.16 -7.92
N PHE A 236 -1.56 -2.98 -7.60
CA PHE A 236 -0.94 -2.13 -6.60
C PHE A 236 -1.22 -2.69 -5.19
N PHE A 237 -0.16 -2.85 -4.40
CA PHE A 237 -0.21 -3.20 -2.99
C PHE A 237 0.33 -2.00 -2.21
N HIS A 238 -0.47 -1.41 -1.33
CA HIS A 238 -0.08 -0.16 -0.67
C HIS A 238 -0.74 0.04 0.69
N CYS A 239 -0.15 0.91 1.49
CA CYS A 239 -0.82 1.42 2.67
C CYS A 239 -2.04 2.26 2.24
N HIS A 240 -3.20 2.00 2.81
CA HIS A 240 -4.46 2.69 2.50
C HIS A 240 -4.62 4.02 3.29
N ILE A 241 -3.51 4.55 3.80
CA ILE A 241 -3.40 5.93 4.23
C ILE A 241 -2.77 6.67 3.06
N ASP A 242 -3.56 7.52 2.38
CA ASP A 242 -3.18 8.15 1.11
C ASP A 242 -1.82 8.85 1.18
N PHE A 243 -1.55 9.54 2.29
CA PHE A 243 -0.25 10.17 2.51
C PHE A 243 0.90 9.17 2.49
N HIS A 244 0.76 7.98 3.10
CA HIS A 244 1.81 6.96 3.10
C HIS A 244 2.00 6.34 1.71
N ALA A 245 0.91 6.07 0.98
CA ALA A 245 0.98 5.56 -0.38
C ALA A 245 1.68 6.55 -1.31
N GLU A 246 1.32 7.83 -1.24
CA GLU A 246 1.83 8.90 -2.10
C GLU A 246 3.35 9.08 -1.98
N ILE A 247 3.91 8.90 -0.78
CA ILE A 247 5.35 9.08 -0.52
C ILE A 247 6.14 7.77 -0.50
N GLY A 248 5.53 6.66 -0.96
CA GLY A 248 6.26 5.48 -1.38
C GLY A 248 5.98 4.17 -0.63
N MET A 249 5.01 4.12 0.29
CA MET A 249 4.65 2.87 1.00
C MET A 249 3.73 1.98 0.16
N GLY A 250 4.32 1.32 -0.83
CA GLY A 250 3.64 0.35 -1.66
C GLY A 250 4.61 -0.38 -2.59
N PHE A 251 4.08 -1.32 -3.36
CA PHE A 251 4.77 -1.97 -4.48
C PHE A 251 3.71 -2.47 -5.48
N VAL A 252 4.15 -2.88 -6.66
CA VAL A 252 3.30 -3.50 -7.67
C VAL A 252 3.53 -5.00 -7.69
N LEU A 253 2.48 -5.77 -7.43
CA LEU A 253 2.49 -7.22 -7.61
C LEU A 253 2.28 -7.55 -9.09
N GLN A 254 3.28 -8.11 -9.75
CA GLN A 254 3.15 -8.67 -11.10
C GLN A 254 2.76 -10.15 -11.00
N VAL A 255 1.58 -10.50 -11.53
CA VAL A 255 1.09 -11.88 -11.59
C VAL A 255 1.23 -12.42 -13.02
N GLY A 256 2.11 -13.40 -13.20
CA GLY A 256 2.38 -14.05 -14.48
C GLY A 256 3.28 -13.25 -15.43
N GLU A 257 3.44 -13.81 -16.63
CA GLU A 257 4.19 -13.20 -17.73
C GLU A 257 3.31 -12.26 -18.55
N LEU A 258 3.93 -11.26 -19.21
CA LEU A 258 3.22 -10.29 -20.06
C LEU A 258 2.31 -10.95 -21.11
N LYS A 259 2.73 -12.11 -21.67
CA LYS A 259 1.94 -12.87 -22.65
C LYS A 259 0.65 -13.49 -22.10
N GLN A 260 0.53 -13.60 -20.77
CA GLN A 260 -0.63 -14.15 -20.08
C GLN A 260 -1.64 -13.07 -19.67
N MET A 261 -1.27 -11.79 -19.80
CA MET A 261 -2.12 -10.66 -19.44
C MET A 261 -3.12 -10.35 -20.55
N PRO A 262 -4.30 -9.78 -20.21
CA PRO A 262 -5.23 -9.30 -21.21
C PRO A 262 -4.58 -8.20 -22.06
N LYS A 263 -4.89 -8.20 -23.36
CA LYS A 263 -4.46 -7.10 -24.25
C LYS A 263 -5.21 -5.83 -23.89
N ALA A 264 -4.55 -4.69 -24.04
CA ALA A 264 -5.20 -3.39 -23.96
C ALA A 264 -6.40 -3.34 -24.92
N PRO A 265 -7.55 -2.78 -24.50
CA PRO A 265 -8.69 -2.56 -25.38
C PRO A 265 -8.30 -1.77 -26.63
N HIS A 266 -9.05 -1.97 -27.72
CA HIS A 266 -8.84 -1.19 -28.94
C HIS A 266 -9.03 0.30 -28.67
N LYS A 267 -8.09 1.14 -29.11
CA LYS A 267 -8.05 2.59 -28.83
C LYS A 267 -7.96 2.95 -27.33
N PHE A 268 -7.42 2.06 -26.50
CA PHE A 268 -7.12 2.42 -25.11
C PHE A 268 -6.11 3.59 -25.09
N PRO A 269 -6.31 4.61 -24.24
CA PRO A 269 -5.40 5.75 -24.17
C PRO A 269 -3.97 5.32 -23.84
N VAL A 270 -3.00 5.93 -24.53
CA VAL A 270 -1.57 5.76 -24.25
C VAL A 270 -1.01 7.04 -23.66
N CYS A 271 -0.10 6.88 -22.71
CA CYS A 271 0.79 7.92 -22.26
C CYS A 271 1.76 8.22 -23.40
N GLY A 272 1.97 9.50 -23.72
CA GLY A 272 2.95 9.91 -24.72
C GLY A 272 4.33 10.12 -24.11
N ASN A 273 5.39 9.97 -24.92
CA ASN A 273 6.69 10.59 -24.64
C ASN A 273 6.56 12.09 -24.90
N TRP A 274 6.20 12.89 -23.89
CA TRP A 274 6.21 14.34 -24.03
C TRP A 274 7.66 14.83 -24.13
N LYS A 275 8.08 15.20 -25.35
CA LYS A 275 9.31 15.98 -25.54
C LYS A 275 8.95 17.43 -25.27
N TYR A 276 9.52 18.02 -24.22
CA TYR A 276 9.51 19.47 -24.04
C TYR A 276 10.26 20.10 -25.23
N THR A 277 9.55 20.53 -26.26
CA THR A 277 10.10 21.45 -27.25
C THR A 277 10.00 22.84 -26.65
N THR A 278 11.15 23.46 -26.37
CA THR A 278 11.22 24.90 -26.14
C THR A 278 10.50 25.58 -27.32
N PRO A 279 9.56 26.51 -27.07
CA PRO A 279 8.75 27.07 -28.15
C PRO A 279 9.62 27.97 -29.03
N ALA A 280 10.05 27.41 -30.15
CA ALA A 280 10.43 28.15 -31.33
C ALA A 280 9.84 27.40 -32.53
N GLU A 281 8.82 28.05 -33.10
CA GLU A 281 8.30 27.85 -34.46
C GLU A 281 7.37 26.64 -34.63
N ASP A 282 6.19 26.93 -35.19
CA ASP A 282 5.06 26.07 -35.60
C ASP A 282 3.84 26.27 -34.68
N GLU A 283 3.09 27.36 -34.85
CA GLU A 283 1.96 27.55 -35.79
C GLU A 283 0.63 27.10 -35.19
N GLU A 284 -0.22 28.12 -35.01
CA GLU A 284 -1.70 28.18 -35.06
C GLU A 284 -2.55 27.07 -34.41
N ASP A 285 -3.36 27.53 -33.44
CA ASP A 285 -4.65 26.97 -32.98
C ASP A 285 -4.63 25.59 -32.31
N GLU A 286 -5.34 25.29 -31.22
CA GLU A 286 -6.27 25.94 -30.30
C GLU A 286 -6.29 24.92 -29.12
N ASP A 287 -5.75 25.23 -27.94
CA ASP A 287 -6.51 25.17 -26.69
C ASP A 287 -5.61 25.65 -25.54
N LYS A 288 -5.63 26.96 -25.31
CA LYS A 288 -4.98 27.55 -24.12
C LYS A 288 -5.98 27.49 -22.96
N CYS A 289 -5.61 26.78 -21.88
CA CYS A 289 -6.20 27.00 -20.56
C CYS A 289 -6.26 28.51 -20.25
N PRO A 290 -7.35 29.02 -19.65
CA PRO A 290 -7.58 30.46 -19.54
C PRO A 290 -6.58 31.11 -18.57
N ILE A 291 -5.80 32.07 -19.08
CA ILE A 291 -4.96 32.96 -18.27
C ILE A 291 -5.74 34.26 -18.08
N ASN A 292 -6.18 34.54 -16.85
CA ASN A 292 -6.69 35.86 -16.50
C ASN A 292 -5.50 36.82 -16.30
N ASN A 293 -5.41 37.81 -17.20
CA ASN A 293 -4.46 38.91 -17.15
C ASN A 293 -4.97 40.00 -16.21
N THR A 294 -4.54 39.98 -14.95
CA THR A 294 -4.29 41.19 -14.15
C THR A 294 -3.37 40.81 -12.99
N GLY A 295 -2.35 41.64 -12.77
CA GLY A 295 -1.25 41.36 -11.85
C GLY A 295 -1.65 41.00 -10.42
N SER A 296 -0.78 40.18 -9.83
CA SER A 296 -0.71 39.77 -8.42
C SER A 296 -1.82 38.85 -7.91
N VAL A 297 -1.67 37.52 -8.07
CA VAL A 297 -2.27 36.53 -7.16
C VAL A 297 -1.40 35.27 -7.04
N HIS A 298 -1.29 34.79 -5.80
CA HIS A 298 -0.92 33.43 -5.39
C HIS A 298 -1.39 32.34 -6.37
N LYS A 299 -0.56 31.33 -6.65
CA LYS A 299 -1.00 30.09 -7.29
C LYS A 299 -1.90 29.29 -6.34
N THR A 300 -3.20 29.50 -6.42
CA THR A 300 -4.19 28.51 -5.99
C THR A 300 -4.25 27.41 -7.05
N ARG A 301 -3.93 26.17 -6.65
CA ARG A 301 -4.25 24.96 -7.41
C ARG A 301 -5.77 24.87 -7.51
N SER A 302 -6.33 24.96 -8.72
CA SER A 302 -7.71 24.53 -8.95
C SER A 302 -7.73 23.00 -9.01
N VAL A 303 -8.20 22.38 -7.93
CA VAL A 303 -8.60 20.97 -7.92
C VAL A 303 -10.03 20.93 -8.43
N ALA A 304 -10.25 20.37 -9.61
CA ALA A 304 -11.59 20.01 -10.04
C ALA A 304 -11.98 18.72 -9.29
N LEU A 305 -12.68 18.90 -8.16
CA LEU A 305 -13.22 17.81 -7.36
C LEU A 305 -14.56 17.38 -7.97
N PHE A 306 -14.56 16.36 -8.84
CA PHE A 306 -15.81 15.65 -9.16
C PHE A 306 -16.03 14.57 -8.11
N MET A 307 -16.69 14.95 -7.03
CA MET A 307 -17.28 14.02 -6.07
C MET A 307 -18.56 13.45 -6.68
N PHE A 308 -18.44 12.30 -7.35
CA PHE A 308 -19.51 11.31 -7.35
C PHE A 308 -18.89 9.99 -6.92
N GLY A 309 -19.33 9.50 -5.76
CA GLY A 309 -18.72 8.40 -5.05
C GLY A 309 -18.64 7.14 -5.90
N TYR A 310 -17.45 6.83 -6.37
CA TYR A 310 -16.82 5.52 -6.48
C TYR A 310 -15.33 5.82 -6.76
N LEU A 311 -14.43 5.16 -6.01
CA LEU A 311 -12.98 5.37 -6.06
C LEU A 311 -12.48 5.45 -7.51
N CYS A 312 -11.86 6.57 -7.88
CA CYS A 312 -11.16 6.75 -9.15
C CYS A 312 -9.72 7.16 -8.83
N PHE A 313 -8.78 6.23 -8.96
CA PHE A 313 -7.36 6.59 -9.01
C PHE A 313 -7.12 7.25 -10.36
N VAL A 314 -6.92 8.57 -10.36
CA VAL A 314 -6.48 9.30 -11.55
C VAL A 314 -4.99 9.05 -11.71
N MET A 315 -4.64 8.16 -12.63
CA MET A 315 -3.26 7.99 -13.07
C MET A 315 -2.88 9.26 -13.86
N SER A 316 -2.28 10.23 -13.17
CA SER A 316 -1.77 11.44 -13.81
C SER A 316 -0.45 11.10 -14.47
N CYS A 317 -0.29 11.43 -15.75
CA CYS A 317 1.02 11.44 -16.38
C CYS A 317 1.87 12.47 -15.61
N LEU A 318 2.79 12.00 -14.76
CA LEU A 318 3.66 12.87 -13.98
C LEU A 318 4.72 13.46 -14.93
N CYS A 319 4.79 14.78 -14.99
CA CYS A 319 5.90 15.51 -15.58
C CYS A 319 7.05 15.50 -14.56
N ASP A 320 8.15 14.83 -14.88
CA ASP A 320 9.41 15.10 -14.18
C ASP A 320 9.99 16.43 -14.68
N SER A 321 10.50 17.20 -13.74
CA SER A 321 11.12 18.52 -13.90
C SER A 321 12.58 18.46 -14.31
#